data_AF-A0A8S1JNU4-F1
#
_entry.id   AF-A0A8S1JNU4-F1
#
_cell.length_a   1.000
_cell.length_b   1.000
_cell.length_c   1.000
_cell.angle_alpha   90.00
_cell.angle_beta   90.00
_cell.angle_gamma   90.00
#
_symmetry.space_group_name_H-M   'P 1'
#
loop_
_entity.id
_entity.type
_entity.pdbx_description
1 polymer ?
#
loop_
_entity_poly.entity_id
_entity_poly.type
_entity_poly.pdbx_seq_one_letter_code
_entity_poly.pdbx_strand_id
1 'polypeptide(L)'
;MDEIEQLKDSPRFKEALRQRNWKLIDIQQITIDQLRNEPRYSLFDDNILKYLCDQLKEYRNIQYQIVLTIRDKIIKDDENNNFRIKYNPQQKNLTEEMEDVLSQKKLNHIEIQLEYDVKLTQQNKLLSQKESFLQELEFRLQNEAIEKQKDNQLLIEQRQFHIEFQEFLRQQKAKEEDYEKKVKNGQFMTEEQYKQKVKEFDRQKQLKEQQKQKIKEEREKQLQERMQMMEKIYEEKIKKMVAKEIIRQKLIDKEKNLRNQQIQDKQEKIQQRINENKKRLNQHIMEEQKINERKQIEAKSRLEAMKQEIEFMNKQKKKKLEKKLKQKEIYKKVNEQIEEEKRQQLIEKFKAIEEKQEINQLYKQMNLQDQQELREQTEIARMKILRQTDEKLIEKTIKIQLRMKAQEEKAKQILHQFEIEEKEKKFENIIRKIDQEENYIIQQRKRDVEKEFIMKKIQQKKKKNDELIKQKQQIEQNGIKNRKINLMKKKEMKIKFEDEMKKEFKNNIENQYNQNQVPKLNIQSKEEQINEEKMILNNEMSQLLDQEFEREQQRQQILKDAIGAEQFNKLQEEFRIEKEKFDIMLENKRRQYYELQQQQLQLNQF
;
A
#
# COMPACT_ATOMS: atom_id res chain seq x y z
N MET A 1 -26.51 20.92 -17.46
CA MET A 1 -26.67 20.67 -15.99
C MET A 1 -27.83 19.72 -15.71
N ASP A 2 -28.77 19.59 -16.65
CA ASP A 2 -30.05 18.91 -16.47
C ASP A 2 -29.98 17.37 -16.32
N GLU A 3 -28.97 16.70 -16.90
CA GLU A 3 -28.85 15.23 -16.81
C GLU A 3 -28.42 14.73 -15.43
N ILE A 4 -27.46 15.41 -14.78
CA ILE A 4 -27.03 15.03 -13.42
C ILE A 4 -28.22 15.25 -12.47
N GLU A 5 -28.97 16.34 -12.65
CA GLU A 5 -30.12 16.70 -11.81
C GLU A 5 -31.22 15.62 -11.80
N GLN A 6 -31.49 15.03 -12.96
CA GLN A 6 -32.50 13.97 -13.11
C GLN A 6 -32.01 12.61 -12.60
N LEU A 7 -30.70 12.34 -12.62
CA LEU A 7 -30.12 11.05 -12.25
C LEU A 7 -29.67 10.96 -10.78
N LYS A 8 -29.47 12.11 -10.12
CA LYS A 8 -29.04 12.26 -8.71
C LYS A 8 -29.81 11.36 -7.73
N ASP A 9 -31.11 11.19 -7.97
CA ASP A 9 -31.99 10.43 -7.07
C ASP A 9 -32.16 8.97 -7.42
N SER A 10 -31.63 8.52 -8.56
CA SER A 10 -31.66 7.11 -8.94
C SER A 10 -30.95 6.26 -7.87
N PRO A 11 -31.61 5.22 -7.33
CA PRO A 11 -30.98 4.32 -6.34
C PRO A 11 -29.70 3.69 -6.85
N ARG A 12 -29.65 3.34 -8.14
CA ARG A 12 -28.47 2.76 -8.80
C ARG A 12 -27.34 3.76 -9.00
N PHE A 13 -27.66 5.03 -9.19
CA PHE A 13 -26.67 6.10 -9.21
C PHE A 13 -26.05 6.34 -7.83
N LYS A 14 -26.89 6.35 -6.77
CA LYS A 14 -26.41 6.44 -5.37
C LYS A 14 -25.57 5.22 -4.97
N GLU A 15 -25.93 4.04 -5.45
CA GLU A 15 -25.15 2.81 -5.26
C GLU A 15 -23.80 2.85 -6.00
N ALA A 16 -23.77 3.35 -7.24
CA ALA A 16 -22.53 3.54 -8.00
C ALA A 16 -21.56 4.51 -7.29
N LEU A 17 -22.07 5.62 -6.76
CA LEU A 17 -21.30 6.54 -5.90
C LEU A 17 -20.76 5.84 -4.65
N ARG A 18 -21.59 5.02 -3.99
CA ARG A 18 -21.21 4.26 -2.79
C ARG A 18 -20.09 3.26 -3.08
N GLN A 19 -20.14 2.52 -4.19
CA GLN A 19 -19.09 1.57 -4.57
C GLN A 19 -17.72 2.24 -4.75
N ARG A 20 -17.72 3.54 -5.07
CA ARG A 20 -16.50 4.35 -5.25
C ARG A 20 -16.12 5.18 -4.02
N ASN A 21 -16.89 5.11 -2.94
CA ASN A 21 -16.77 5.98 -1.77
C ASN A 21 -16.80 7.48 -2.12
N TRP A 22 -17.56 7.86 -3.15
CA TRP A 22 -17.71 9.25 -3.58
C TRP A 22 -19.04 9.84 -3.10
N LYS A 23 -19.04 11.14 -2.85
CA LYS A 23 -20.22 11.94 -2.56
C LYS A 23 -20.72 12.63 -3.83
N LEU A 24 -21.97 13.06 -3.80
CA LEU A 24 -22.56 13.76 -4.93
C LEU A 24 -21.81 15.05 -5.29
N ILE A 25 -21.29 15.76 -4.29
CA ILE A 25 -20.51 16.99 -4.50
C ILE A 25 -19.24 16.75 -5.31
N ASP A 26 -18.68 15.54 -5.27
CA ASP A 26 -17.43 15.21 -5.95
C ASP A 26 -17.62 15.17 -7.48
N ILE A 27 -18.83 14.88 -7.95
CA ILE A 27 -19.15 14.80 -9.38
C ILE A 27 -19.98 15.99 -9.89
N GLN A 28 -20.41 16.88 -8.99
CA GLN A 28 -21.17 18.07 -9.35
C GLN A 28 -20.26 19.16 -9.90
N GLN A 29 -20.74 19.95 -10.85
CA GLN A 29 -19.99 21.08 -11.37
C GLN A 29 -19.78 22.14 -10.28
N ILE A 30 -18.58 22.70 -10.23
CA ILE A 30 -18.20 23.76 -9.29
C ILE A 30 -18.14 25.10 -10.04
N THR A 31 -18.54 26.17 -9.36
CA THR A 31 -18.49 27.54 -9.88
C THR A 31 -17.24 28.27 -9.38
N ILE A 32 -16.86 29.36 -10.05
CA ILE A 32 -15.74 30.21 -9.63
C ILE A 32 -15.99 30.79 -8.23
N ASP A 33 -17.23 31.19 -7.93
CA ASP A 33 -17.59 31.75 -6.62
C ASP A 33 -17.44 30.71 -5.50
N GLN A 34 -17.82 29.45 -5.76
CA GLN A 34 -17.60 28.34 -4.83
C GLN A 34 -16.11 28.10 -4.59
N LEU A 35 -15.30 28.12 -5.65
CA LEU A 35 -13.84 28.01 -5.55
C LEU A 35 -13.22 29.16 -4.73
N ARG A 36 -13.67 30.40 -4.96
CA ARG A 36 -13.17 31.58 -4.26
C ARG A 36 -13.43 31.52 -2.75
N ASN A 37 -14.55 30.94 -2.35
CA ASN A 37 -14.90 30.75 -0.93
C ASN A 37 -14.06 29.68 -0.23
N GLU A 38 -13.35 28.84 -0.96
CA GLU A 38 -12.41 27.90 -0.34
C GLU A 38 -11.14 28.64 0.10
N PRO A 39 -10.70 28.50 1.36
CA PRO A 39 -9.53 29.20 1.90
C PRO A 39 -8.27 29.02 1.05
N ARG A 40 -8.15 27.85 0.40
CA ARG A 40 -7.02 27.46 -0.43
C ARG A 40 -6.89 28.30 -1.72
N TYR A 41 -8.01 28.74 -2.29
CA TYR A 41 -8.02 29.49 -3.56
C TYR A 41 -8.39 30.97 -3.38
N SER A 42 -8.71 31.40 -2.15
CA SER A 42 -9.11 32.77 -1.81
C SER A 42 -8.13 33.87 -2.24
N LEU A 43 -6.87 33.54 -2.44
CA LEU A 43 -5.79 34.47 -2.81
C LEU A 43 -5.53 34.54 -4.32
N PHE A 44 -6.22 33.72 -5.11
CA PHE A 44 -6.01 33.66 -6.55
C PHE A 44 -6.88 34.67 -7.29
N ASP A 45 -6.35 35.19 -8.40
CA ASP A 45 -7.10 36.08 -9.28
C ASP A 45 -8.15 35.32 -10.10
N ASP A 46 -9.08 36.07 -10.70
CA ASP A 46 -10.23 35.50 -11.42
C ASP A 46 -9.84 34.70 -12.66
N ASN A 47 -8.71 35.01 -13.28
CA ASN A 47 -8.22 34.28 -14.44
C ASN A 47 -7.66 32.91 -14.03
N ILE A 48 -6.88 32.88 -12.94
CA ILE A 48 -6.37 31.64 -12.34
C ILE A 48 -7.54 30.80 -11.82
N LEU A 49 -8.51 31.42 -11.13
CA LEU A 49 -9.70 30.73 -10.64
C LEU A 49 -10.55 30.17 -11.77
N LYS A 50 -10.73 30.90 -12.88
CA LYS A 50 -11.42 30.42 -14.07
C LYS A 50 -10.72 29.20 -14.67
N TYR A 51 -9.40 29.29 -14.84
CA TYR A 51 -8.61 28.18 -15.35
C TYR A 51 -8.70 26.94 -14.44
N LEU A 52 -8.51 27.10 -13.13
CA LEU A 52 -8.66 26.02 -12.14
C LEU A 52 -10.07 25.42 -12.17
N CYS A 53 -11.09 26.27 -12.27
CA CYS A 53 -12.48 25.85 -12.38
C CYS A 53 -12.66 24.94 -13.60
N ASP A 54 -12.18 25.33 -14.77
CA ASP A 54 -12.31 24.51 -15.98
C ASP A 54 -11.55 23.18 -15.87
N GLN A 55 -10.36 23.17 -15.28
CA GLN A 55 -9.60 21.93 -15.04
C GLN A 55 -10.31 20.99 -14.05
N LEU A 56 -10.94 21.55 -13.01
CA LEU A 56 -11.74 20.80 -12.05
C LEU A 56 -13.04 20.27 -12.68
N LYS A 57 -13.70 21.04 -13.56
CA LYS A 57 -14.87 20.56 -14.31
C LYS A 57 -14.53 19.33 -15.14
N GLU A 58 -13.38 19.32 -15.82
CA GLU A 58 -12.92 18.14 -16.56
C GLU A 58 -12.68 16.93 -15.65
N TYR A 59 -12.04 17.13 -14.50
CA TYR A 59 -11.83 16.07 -13.51
C TYR A 59 -13.15 15.47 -13.02
N ARG A 60 -14.10 16.33 -12.64
CA ARG A 60 -15.43 15.90 -12.17
C ARG A 60 -16.26 15.25 -13.27
N ASN A 61 -16.11 15.68 -14.52
CA ASN A 61 -16.72 15.00 -15.68
C ASN A 61 -16.21 13.56 -15.83
N ILE A 62 -14.92 13.31 -15.64
CA ILE A 62 -14.37 11.95 -15.67
C ILE A 62 -14.98 11.10 -14.54
N GLN A 63 -15.06 11.65 -13.33
CA GLN A 63 -15.69 10.96 -12.19
C GLN A 63 -17.16 10.67 -12.46
N TYR A 64 -17.90 11.61 -13.05
CA TYR A 64 -19.29 11.41 -13.45
C TYR A 64 -19.43 10.26 -14.46
N GLN A 65 -18.59 10.20 -15.48
CA GLN A 65 -18.59 9.12 -16.48
C GLN A 65 -18.28 7.75 -15.87
N ILE A 66 -17.40 7.69 -14.87
CA ILE A 66 -17.16 6.48 -14.08
C ILE A 66 -18.42 6.05 -13.35
N VAL A 67 -19.10 6.97 -12.66
CA VAL A 67 -20.34 6.68 -11.92
C VAL A 67 -21.43 6.18 -12.86
N LEU A 68 -21.59 6.79 -14.04
CA LEU A 68 -22.53 6.32 -15.06
C LEU A 68 -22.20 4.89 -15.53
N THR A 69 -20.92 4.62 -15.80
CA THR A 69 -20.48 3.30 -16.28
C THR A 69 -20.73 2.21 -15.23
N ILE A 70 -20.52 2.51 -13.94
CA ILE A 70 -20.84 1.59 -12.84
C ILE A 70 -22.35 1.40 -12.70
N ARG A 71 -23.13 2.49 -12.77
CA ARG A 71 -24.60 2.42 -12.73
C ARG A 71 -25.13 1.49 -13.82
N ASP A 72 -24.65 1.64 -15.05
CA ASP A 72 -25.09 0.82 -16.18
C ASP A 72 -24.71 -0.66 -15.99
N LYS A 73 -23.51 -0.92 -15.43
CA LYS A 73 -23.09 -2.27 -15.04
C LYS A 73 -24.04 -2.89 -14.00
N ILE A 74 -24.41 -2.14 -12.95
CA ILE A 74 -25.36 -2.62 -11.93
C ILE A 74 -26.72 -2.95 -12.55
N ILE A 75 -27.23 -2.08 -13.43
CA ILE A 75 -28.51 -2.31 -14.12
C ILE A 75 -28.45 -3.61 -14.95
N LYS A 76 -27.36 -3.83 -15.69
CA LYS A 76 -27.18 -5.05 -16.50
C LYS A 76 -27.03 -6.32 -15.65
N ASP A 77 -26.36 -6.22 -14.50
CA ASP A 77 -26.25 -7.33 -13.56
C ASP A 77 -27.60 -7.69 -12.92
N ASP A 78 -28.43 -6.69 -12.59
CA ASP A 78 -29.80 -6.89 -12.09
C ASP A 78 -30.70 -7.56 -13.14
N GLU A 79 -30.65 -7.11 -14.40
CA GLU A 79 -31.38 -7.70 -15.52
C GLU A 79 -31.03 -9.20 -15.67
N ASN A 80 -29.75 -9.54 -15.57
CA ASN A 80 -29.29 -10.92 -15.67
C ASN A 80 -29.68 -11.78 -14.45
N ASN A 81 -29.61 -11.22 -13.23
CA ASN A 81 -30.03 -11.92 -12.02
C ASN A 81 -31.54 -12.19 -12.04
N ASN A 82 -32.36 -11.23 -12.47
CA ASN A 82 -33.79 -11.43 -12.65
C ASN A 82 -34.10 -12.48 -13.72
N PHE A 83 -33.30 -12.55 -14.78
CA PHE A 83 -33.40 -13.61 -15.78
C PHE A 83 -33.07 -14.99 -15.20
N ARG A 84 -31.97 -15.12 -14.43
CA ARG A 84 -31.58 -16.38 -13.76
C ARG A 84 -32.63 -16.88 -12.77
N ILE A 85 -33.28 -15.97 -12.02
CA ILE A 85 -34.35 -16.33 -11.07
C ILE A 85 -35.59 -16.87 -11.79
N LYS A 86 -35.95 -16.32 -12.97
CA LYS A 86 -37.07 -16.81 -13.78
C LYS A 86 -36.82 -18.23 -14.35
N TYR A 87 -35.57 -18.58 -14.64
CA TYR A 87 -35.17 -19.90 -15.12
C TYR A 87 -34.61 -20.75 -13.98
N ASN A 88 -35.47 -21.06 -13.01
CA ASN A 88 -35.15 -21.92 -11.88
C ASN A 88 -34.95 -23.39 -12.37
N PRO A 89 -33.96 -24.16 -11.89
CA PRO A 89 -33.62 -25.50 -12.39
C PRO A 89 -34.64 -26.61 -12.04
N GLN A 90 -35.86 -26.26 -11.62
CA GLN A 90 -36.94 -27.22 -11.37
C GLN A 90 -37.67 -27.66 -12.66
N GLN A 91 -37.43 -26.99 -13.80
CA GLN A 91 -37.89 -27.48 -15.10
C GLN A 91 -36.90 -28.53 -15.63
N LYS A 92 -37.21 -29.80 -15.37
CA LYS A 92 -36.34 -30.97 -15.65
C LYS A 92 -36.12 -31.33 -17.13
N ASN A 93 -36.68 -30.57 -18.07
CA ASN A 93 -36.56 -30.83 -19.50
C ASN A 93 -36.08 -29.57 -20.24
N LEU A 94 -34.85 -29.13 -19.98
CA LEU A 94 -34.16 -28.23 -20.90
C LEU A 94 -33.75 -29.05 -22.12
N THR A 95 -34.21 -28.66 -23.31
CA THR A 95 -33.73 -29.22 -24.58
C THR A 95 -32.32 -28.72 -24.84
N GLU A 96 -31.52 -29.45 -25.63
CA GLU A 96 -30.15 -29.05 -26.02
C GLU A 96 -30.12 -27.61 -26.60
N GLU A 97 -31.14 -27.23 -27.39
CA GLU A 97 -31.30 -25.86 -27.91
C GLU A 97 -31.45 -24.79 -26.81
N MET A 98 -32.13 -25.10 -25.70
CA MET A 98 -32.24 -24.17 -24.58
C MET A 98 -30.94 -24.06 -23.79
N GLU A 99 -30.16 -25.14 -23.68
CA GLU A 99 -28.83 -25.12 -23.06
C GLU A 99 -27.83 -24.28 -23.87
N ASP A 100 -27.91 -24.36 -25.20
CA ASP A 100 -27.09 -23.54 -26.11
C ASP A 100 -27.45 -22.06 -26.02
N VAL A 101 -28.74 -21.70 -26.02
CA VAL A 101 -29.19 -20.31 -25.86
C VAL A 101 -28.76 -19.74 -24.50
N LEU A 102 -28.85 -20.53 -23.42
CA LEU A 102 -28.38 -20.12 -22.10
C LEU A 102 -26.86 -19.92 -22.05
N SER A 103 -26.11 -20.77 -22.75
CA SER A 103 -24.65 -20.67 -22.84
C SER A 103 -24.21 -19.45 -23.65
N GLN A 104 -24.85 -19.18 -24.79
CA GLN A 104 -24.60 -17.96 -25.57
C GLN A 104 -24.95 -16.69 -24.79
N LYS A 105 -26.06 -16.67 -24.05
CA LYS A 105 -26.42 -15.53 -23.19
C LYS A 105 -25.43 -15.33 -22.04
N LYS A 106 -24.90 -16.40 -21.45
CA LYS A 106 -23.83 -16.32 -20.44
C LYS A 106 -22.56 -15.73 -21.04
N LEU A 107 -22.16 -16.16 -22.24
CA LEU A 107 -20.98 -15.62 -22.94
C LEU A 107 -21.15 -14.13 -23.27
N ASN A 108 -22.30 -13.73 -23.83
CA ASN A 108 -22.59 -12.32 -24.12
C ASN A 108 -22.58 -11.45 -22.84
N HIS A 109 -23.11 -11.97 -21.73
CA HIS A 109 -23.02 -11.25 -20.46
C HIS A 109 -21.58 -11.06 -19.97
N ILE A 110 -20.73 -12.09 -20.13
CA ILE A 110 -19.30 -11.99 -19.81
C ILE A 110 -18.62 -10.94 -20.69
N GLU A 111 -18.93 -10.92 -21.99
CA GLU A 111 -18.39 -9.92 -22.93
C GLU A 111 -18.79 -8.50 -22.54
N ILE A 112 -20.06 -8.27 -22.23
CA ILE A 112 -20.57 -6.96 -21.77
C ILE A 112 -19.90 -6.55 -20.45
N GLN A 113 -19.71 -7.47 -19.50
CA GLN A 113 -19.01 -7.18 -18.24
C GLN A 113 -17.54 -6.79 -18.48
N LEU A 114 -16.86 -7.51 -19.38
CA LEU A 114 -15.49 -7.21 -19.78
C LEU A 114 -15.40 -5.82 -20.45
N GLU A 115 -16.35 -5.47 -21.31
CA GLU A 115 -16.40 -4.15 -21.95
C GLU A 115 -16.52 -3.01 -20.91
N TYR A 116 -17.41 -3.18 -19.91
CA TYR A 116 -17.52 -2.23 -18.81
C TYR A 116 -16.23 -2.13 -17.99
N ASP A 117 -15.56 -3.25 -17.70
CA ASP A 117 -14.33 -3.26 -16.93
C ASP A 117 -13.16 -2.60 -17.68
N VAL A 118 -13.08 -2.80 -19.00
CA VAL A 118 -12.12 -2.09 -19.86
C VAL A 118 -12.40 -0.59 -19.86
N LYS A 119 -13.66 -0.19 -20.05
CA LYS A 119 -14.07 1.23 -20.04
C LYS A 119 -13.77 1.89 -18.69
N LEU A 120 -14.08 1.22 -17.58
CA LEU A 120 -13.75 1.68 -16.24
C LEU A 120 -12.24 1.79 -16.04
N THR A 121 -11.45 0.84 -16.52
CA THR A 121 -9.99 0.88 -16.41
C THR A 121 -9.42 2.09 -17.16
N GLN A 122 -9.91 2.36 -18.36
CA GLN A 122 -9.52 3.53 -19.15
C GLN A 122 -9.90 4.85 -18.45
N GLN A 123 -11.13 4.97 -17.96
CA GLN A 123 -11.58 6.15 -17.24
C GLN A 123 -10.83 6.37 -15.92
N ASN A 124 -10.52 5.31 -15.17
CA ASN A 124 -9.69 5.37 -13.96
C ASN A 124 -8.27 5.85 -14.26
N LYS A 125 -7.70 5.42 -15.40
CA LYS A 125 -6.40 5.90 -15.86
C LYS A 125 -6.43 7.39 -16.18
N LEU A 126 -7.45 7.84 -16.93
CA LEU A 126 -7.65 9.27 -17.22
C LEU A 126 -7.84 10.09 -15.94
N LEU A 127 -8.63 9.58 -14.99
CA LEU A 127 -8.84 10.22 -13.69
C LEU A 127 -7.53 10.41 -12.94
N SER A 128 -6.73 9.35 -12.83
CA SER A 128 -5.43 9.40 -12.13
C SER A 128 -4.44 10.35 -12.80
N GLN A 129 -4.39 10.39 -14.14
CA GLN A 129 -3.58 11.35 -14.88
C GLN A 129 -4.02 12.79 -14.59
N LYS A 130 -5.33 13.04 -14.59
CA LYS A 130 -5.87 14.37 -14.32
C LYS A 130 -5.67 14.80 -12.87
N GLU A 131 -5.76 13.87 -11.92
CA GLU A 131 -5.47 14.10 -10.50
C GLU A 131 -4.02 14.53 -10.29
N SER A 132 -3.06 13.80 -10.89
CA SER A 132 -1.64 14.15 -10.84
C SER A 132 -1.38 15.52 -11.45
N PHE A 133 -2.00 15.82 -12.60
CA PHE A 133 -1.89 17.12 -13.24
C PHE A 133 -2.43 18.25 -12.36
N LEU A 134 -3.59 18.07 -11.73
CA LEU A 134 -4.17 19.06 -10.82
C LEU A 134 -3.29 19.29 -9.60
N GLN A 135 -2.73 18.24 -9.01
CA GLN A 135 -1.80 18.37 -7.87
C GLN A 135 -0.54 19.17 -8.26
N GLU A 136 0.04 18.88 -9.42
CA GLU A 136 1.21 19.63 -9.93
C GLU A 136 0.87 21.09 -10.24
N LEU A 137 -0.30 21.34 -10.83
CA LEU A 137 -0.79 22.68 -11.15
C LEU A 137 -1.01 23.49 -9.87
N GLU A 138 -1.70 22.92 -8.89
CA GLU A 138 -1.95 23.55 -7.60
C GLU A 138 -0.66 23.87 -6.85
N PHE A 139 0.30 22.95 -6.87
CA PHE A 139 1.61 23.18 -6.26
C PHE A 139 2.36 24.34 -6.94
N ARG A 140 2.31 24.42 -8.28
CA ARG A 140 2.91 25.52 -9.04
C ARG A 140 2.27 26.85 -8.67
N LEU A 141 0.94 26.93 -8.70
CA LEU A 141 0.19 28.14 -8.38
C LEU A 141 0.40 28.60 -6.93
N GLN A 142 0.51 27.64 -6.00
CA GLN A 142 0.84 27.96 -4.60
C GLN A 142 2.24 28.58 -4.47
N ASN A 143 3.24 28.05 -5.17
CA ASN A 143 4.59 28.61 -5.15
C ASN A 143 4.64 30.01 -5.78
N GLU A 144 3.97 30.20 -6.92
CA GLU A 144 3.86 31.52 -7.56
C GLU A 144 3.18 32.55 -6.64
N ALA A 145 2.13 32.15 -5.91
CA ALA A 145 1.48 33.03 -4.94
C ALA A 145 2.38 33.38 -3.75
N ILE A 146 3.16 32.41 -3.24
CA ILE A 146 4.15 32.65 -2.17
C ILE A 146 5.25 33.60 -2.63
N GLU A 147 5.74 33.46 -3.87
CA GLU A 147 6.74 34.38 -4.43
C GLU A 147 6.19 35.80 -4.56
N LYS A 148 4.98 35.97 -5.12
CA LYS A 148 4.33 37.29 -5.20
C LYS A 148 4.12 37.93 -3.83
N GLN A 149 3.78 37.14 -2.80
CA GLN A 149 3.65 37.66 -1.43
C GLN A 149 4.99 38.18 -0.88
N LYS A 150 6.09 37.45 -1.13
CA LYS A 150 7.43 37.89 -0.72
C LYS A 150 7.86 39.16 -1.44
N ASP A 151 7.60 39.26 -2.74
CA ASP A 151 7.93 40.45 -3.53
C ASP A 151 7.14 41.67 -3.06
N ASN A 152 5.84 41.51 -2.76
CA ASN A 152 5.02 42.57 -2.18
C ASN A 152 5.51 43.00 -0.80
N GLN A 153 5.92 42.06 0.05
CA GLN A 153 6.45 42.37 1.38
C GLN A 153 7.76 43.15 1.28
N LEU A 154 8.65 42.76 0.36
CA LEU A 154 9.89 43.48 0.07
C LEU A 154 9.62 44.92 -0.40
N LEU A 155 8.61 45.11 -1.24
CA LEU A 155 8.18 46.44 -1.72
C LEU A 155 7.68 47.34 -0.57
N ILE A 156 6.95 46.78 0.39
CA ILE A 156 6.48 47.51 1.58
C ILE A 156 7.67 47.92 2.46
N GLU A 157 8.62 47.00 2.70
CA GLU A 157 9.84 47.28 3.47
C GLU A 157 10.70 48.37 2.81
N GLN A 158 10.85 48.33 1.47
CA GLN A 158 11.55 49.36 0.71
C GLN A 158 10.88 50.74 0.82
N ARG A 159 9.54 50.78 0.82
CA ARG A 159 8.79 52.03 1.00
C ARG A 159 8.95 52.59 2.41
N GLN A 160 8.89 51.75 3.45
CA GLN A 160 9.12 52.19 4.83
C GLN A 160 10.54 52.75 5.01
N PHE A 161 11.55 52.04 4.51
CA PHE A 161 12.93 52.52 4.55
C PHE A 161 13.09 53.89 3.86
N HIS A 162 12.42 54.10 2.73
CA HIS A 162 12.45 55.39 2.03
C HIS A 162 11.84 56.53 2.87
N ILE A 163 10.72 56.27 3.56
CA ILE A 163 10.07 57.25 4.44
C ILE A 163 11.00 57.61 5.61
N GLU A 164 11.55 56.61 6.30
CA GLU A 164 12.47 56.80 7.44
C GLU A 164 13.71 57.61 7.03
N PHE A 165 14.26 57.32 5.84
CA PHE A 165 15.40 58.06 5.31
C PHE A 165 15.08 59.54 5.02
N GLN A 166 13.88 59.83 4.48
CA GLN A 166 13.47 61.22 4.25
C GLN A 166 13.22 61.99 5.56
N GLU A 167 12.73 61.34 6.62
CA GLU A 167 12.62 61.97 7.95
C GLU A 167 13.98 62.29 8.56
N PHE A 168 14.96 61.38 8.42
CA PHE A 168 16.32 61.62 8.87
C PHE A 168 16.93 62.87 8.22
N LEU A 169 16.77 63.04 6.90
CA LEU A 169 17.26 64.22 6.18
C LEU A 169 16.60 65.52 6.66
N ARG A 170 15.30 65.49 6.95
CA ARG A 170 14.57 66.66 7.50
C ARG A 170 15.08 67.07 8.88
N GLN A 171 15.36 66.11 9.75
CA GLN A 171 15.92 66.38 11.09
C GLN A 171 17.34 66.95 11.03
N GLN A 172 18.15 66.50 10.06
CA GLN A 172 19.50 67.03 9.88
C GLN A 172 19.47 68.50 9.45
N LYS A 173 18.62 68.83 8.48
CA LYS A 173 18.43 70.21 8.01
C LYS A 173 17.94 71.15 9.11
N ALA A 174 17.00 70.70 9.95
CA ALA A 174 16.53 71.49 11.09
C ALA A 174 17.64 71.81 12.10
N LYS A 175 18.60 70.90 12.30
CA LYS A 175 19.77 71.15 13.19
C LYS A 175 20.76 72.14 12.59
N GLU A 176 20.93 72.13 11.27
CA GLU A 176 21.78 73.11 10.57
C GLU A 176 21.16 74.51 10.61
N GLU A 177 19.84 74.64 10.44
CA GLU A 177 19.13 75.92 10.55
C GLU A 177 19.16 76.50 11.98
N ASP A 178 19.10 75.65 13.02
CA ASP A 178 19.24 76.08 14.42
C ASP A 178 20.66 76.57 14.74
N TYR A 179 21.66 76.00 14.07
CA TYR A 179 23.05 76.45 14.16
C TYR A 179 23.24 77.81 13.45
N GLU A 180 22.67 78.01 12.26
CA GLU A 180 22.73 79.29 11.55
C GLU A 180 22.04 80.43 12.32
N LYS A 181 20.91 80.16 12.99
CA LYS A 181 20.23 81.16 13.84
C LYS A 181 21.08 81.61 15.03
N LYS A 182 21.87 80.71 15.63
CA LYS A 182 22.79 81.05 16.73
C LYS A 182 23.96 81.91 16.26
N VAL A 183 24.36 81.79 15.00
CA VAL A 183 25.42 82.62 14.40
C VAL A 183 24.90 84.03 14.04
N LYS A 184 23.62 84.18 13.65
CA LYS A 184 23.03 85.47 13.27
C LYS A 184 22.69 86.42 14.43
N ASN A 185 22.57 85.94 15.67
CA ASN A 185 22.18 86.74 16.85
C ASN A 185 23.34 87.57 17.48
N GLY A 186 24.18 88.17 16.62
CA GLY A 186 25.32 89.04 16.91
C GLY A 186 25.44 89.65 18.31
N GLN A 187 26.36 89.12 19.12
CA GLN A 187 26.99 89.84 20.23
C GLN A 187 28.36 90.33 19.77
N PHE A 188 28.50 91.64 19.50
CA PHE A 188 29.79 92.26 19.19
C PHE A 188 30.36 93.03 20.38
N MET A 189 31.67 92.82 20.53
CA MET A 189 32.58 93.32 21.56
C MET A 189 33.42 94.47 20.99
N THR A 190 34.01 95.29 21.85
CA THR A 190 34.86 96.46 21.49
C THR A 190 36.07 96.09 20.63
N GLU A 191 36.62 97.06 19.89
CA GLU A 191 37.63 96.89 18.84
C GLU A 191 38.95 96.21 19.29
N GLU A 192 39.34 96.39 20.56
CA GLU A 192 40.48 95.69 21.18
C GLU A 192 40.20 94.20 21.45
N GLN A 193 38.98 93.88 21.85
CA GLN A 193 38.50 92.51 21.99
C GLN A 193 38.22 91.87 20.63
N TYR A 194 37.89 92.65 19.59
CA TYR A 194 37.82 92.16 18.22
C TYR A 194 39.20 91.76 17.70
N LYS A 195 40.27 92.53 17.95
CA LYS A 195 41.64 92.14 17.54
C LYS A 195 42.17 90.91 18.30
N GLN A 196 41.87 90.78 19.61
CA GLN A 196 42.16 89.55 20.35
C GLN A 196 41.30 88.38 19.86
N LYS A 197 39.99 88.58 19.63
CA LYS A 197 39.12 87.55 19.06
C LYS A 197 39.54 87.17 17.65
N VAL A 198 40.04 88.06 16.79
CA VAL A 198 40.51 87.70 15.45
C VAL A 198 41.77 86.84 15.53
N LYS A 199 42.72 87.14 16.43
CA LYS A 199 43.87 86.26 16.70
C LYS A 199 43.45 84.92 17.32
N GLU A 200 42.52 84.94 18.27
CA GLU A 200 41.91 83.75 18.87
C GLU A 200 41.11 82.96 17.83
N PHE A 201 40.47 83.64 16.86
CA PHE A 201 39.66 83.06 15.79
C PHE A 201 40.55 82.46 14.72
N ASP A 202 41.69 83.07 14.37
CA ASP A 202 42.68 82.47 13.48
C ASP A 202 43.34 81.25 14.13
N ARG A 203 43.64 81.32 15.44
CA ARG A 203 44.16 80.18 16.19
C ARG A 203 43.12 79.06 16.34
N GLN A 204 41.86 79.41 16.62
CA GLN A 204 40.74 78.46 16.66
C GLN A 204 40.34 77.96 15.28
N LYS A 205 40.53 78.75 14.21
CA LYS A 205 40.31 78.36 12.82
C LYS A 205 41.35 77.32 12.45
N GLN A 206 42.64 77.54 12.72
CA GLN A 206 43.69 76.53 12.52
C GLN A 206 43.47 75.26 13.36
N LEU A 207 43.04 75.40 14.63
CA LEU A 207 42.68 74.26 15.48
C LEU A 207 41.45 73.50 14.95
N LYS A 208 40.42 74.21 14.48
CA LYS A 208 39.24 73.62 13.84
C LYS A 208 39.59 73.01 12.49
N GLU A 209 40.53 73.56 11.74
CA GLU A 209 40.99 73.04 10.46
C GLU A 209 41.77 71.74 10.68
N GLN A 210 42.68 71.70 11.66
CA GLN A 210 43.34 70.47 12.10
C GLN A 210 42.36 69.44 12.67
N GLN A 211 41.34 69.85 13.43
CA GLN A 211 40.28 68.95 13.89
C GLN A 211 39.42 68.44 12.73
N LYS A 212 39.12 69.28 11.73
CA LYS A 212 38.36 68.90 10.54
C LYS A 212 39.16 67.94 9.67
N GLN A 213 40.47 68.13 9.57
CA GLN A 213 41.39 67.18 8.91
C GLN A 213 41.39 65.84 9.65
N LYS A 214 41.56 65.84 10.98
CA LYS A 214 41.52 64.62 11.80
C LYS A 214 40.18 63.90 11.72
N ILE A 215 39.06 64.61 11.76
CA ILE A 215 37.72 64.04 11.61
C ILE A 215 37.52 63.47 10.19
N LYS A 216 38.09 64.11 9.16
CA LYS A 216 38.03 63.60 7.78
C LYS A 216 38.83 62.30 7.65
N GLU A 217 40.05 62.27 8.19
CA GLU A 217 40.90 61.06 8.22
C GLU A 217 40.28 59.94 9.06
N GLU A 218 39.64 60.26 10.18
CA GLU A 218 38.94 59.30 11.04
C GLU A 218 37.67 58.77 10.37
N ARG A 219 36.93 59.60 9.62
CA ARG A 219 35.81 59.17 8.78
C ARG A 219 36.27 58.30 7.62
N GLU A 220 37.36 58.63 6.94
CA GLU A 220 37.92 57.80 5.87
C GLU A 220 38.40 56.44 6.40
N LYS A 221 39.05 56.41 7.58
CA LYS A 221 39.39 55.15 8.27
C LYS A 221 38.17 54.34 8.64
N GLN A 222 37.14 54.95 9.25
CA GLN A 222 35.89 54.26 9.58
C GLN A 222 35.17 53.75 8.33
N LEU A 223 35.22 54.50 7.22
CA LEU A 223 34.65 54.08 5.95
C LEU A 223 35.42 52.88 5.37
N GLN A 224 36.75 52.90 5.39
CA GLN A 224 37.59 51.78 4.95
C GLN A 224 37.39 50.53 5.82
N GLU A 225 37.35 50.67 7.15
CA GLU A 225 37.08 49.56 8.08
C GLU A 225 35.68 48.98 7.85
N ARG A 226 34.68 49.84 7.61
CA ARG A 226 33.31 49.41 7.28
C ARG A 226 33.25 48.70 5.92
N MET A 227 34.01 49.16 4.93
CA MET A 227 34.11 48.52 3.61
C MET A 227 34.72 47.13 3.73
N GLN A 228 35.84 46.98 4.45
CA GLN A 228 36.49 45.68 4.70
C GLN A 228 35.61 44.73 5.52
N MET A 229 34.84 45.25 6.47
CA MET A 229 33.86 44.45 7.22
C MET A 229 32.74 43.96 6.31
N MET A 230 32.21 44.82 5.44
CA MET A 230 31.16 44.45 4.47
C MET A 230 31.68 43.42 3.46
N GLU A 231 32.90 43.55 2.96
CA GLU A 231 33.57 42.56 2.10
C GLU A 231 33.63 41.20 2.79
N LYS A 232 34.08 41.14 4.05
CA LYS A 232 34.11 39.90 4.83
C LYS A 232 32.71 39.29 5.02
N ILE A 233 31.69 40.12 5.27
CA ILE A 233 30.29 39.65 5.40
C ILE A 233 29.79 39.07 4.07
N TYR A 234 30.09 39.71 2.94
CA TYR A 234 29.71 39.21 1.62
C TYR A 234 30.44 37.91 1.27
N GLU A 235 31.75 37.81 1.52
CA GLU A 235 32.51 36.57 1.33
C GLU A 235 31.94 35.43 2.17
N GLU A 236 31.60 35.69 3.44
CA GLU A 236 31.03 34.66 4.32
C GLU A 236 29.62 34.24 3.86
N LYS A 237 28.82 35.19 3.34
CA LYS A 237 27.50 34.92 2.76
C LYS A 237 27.61 34.07 1.49
N ILE A 238 28.57 34.37 0.61
CA ILE A 238 28.86 33.58 -0.60
C ILE A 238 29.31 32.16 -0.20
N LYS A 239 30.25 32.02 0.75
CA LYS A 239 30.68 30.71 1.26
C LYS A 239 29.52 29.89 1.84
N LYS A 240 28.61 30.51 2.60
CA LYS A 240 27.39 29.86 3.11
C LYS A 240 26.42 29.48 1.99
N MET A 241 26.31 30.28 0.93
CA MET A 241 25.46 29.99 -0.23
C MET A 241 26.01 28.79 -1.01
N VAL A 242 27.31 28.76 -1.29
CA VAL A 242 27.99 27.64 -1.97
C VAL A 242 27.88 26.36 -1.14
N ALA A 243 28.09 26.42 0.18
CA ALA A 243 27.91 25.27 1.05
C ALA A 243 26.48 24.73 1.04
N LYS A 244 25.47 25.62 1.04
CA LYS A 244 24.05 25.24 0.90
C LYS A 244 23.77 24.57 -0.45
N GLU A 245 24.34 25.09 -1.54
CA GLU A 245 24.14 24.52 -2.87
C GLU A 245 24.80 23.14 -3.01
N ILE A 246 26.01 22.95 -2.45
CA ILE A 246 26.66 21.63 -2.40
C ILE A 246 25.82 20.62 -1.60
N ILE A 247 25.25 21.04 -0.47
CA ILE A 247 24.36 20.18 0.33
C ILE A 247 23.08 19.86 -0.45
N ARG A 248 22.49 20.85 -1.13
CA ARG A 248 21.30 20.67 -1.97
C ARG A 248 21.58 19.68 -3.10
N GLN A 249 22.72 19.79 -3.77
CA GLN A 249 23.11 18.88 -4.84
C GLN A 249 23.28 17.45 -4.32
N LYS A 250 23.97 17.27 -3.19
CA LYS A 250 24.09 15.96 -2.52
C LYS A 250 22.74 15.38 -2.10
N LEU A 251 21.77 16.20 -1.71
CA LEU A 251 20.42 15.75 -1.38
C LEU A 251 19.64 15.33 -2.62
N ILE A 252 19.75 16.07 -3.73
CA ILE A 252 19.15 15.72 -5.02
C ILE A 252 19.72 14.38 -5.53
N ASP A 253 21.03 14.18 -5.41
CA ASP A 253 21.68 12.92 -5.82
C ASP A 253 21.25 11.75 -4.94
N LYS A 254 21.11 11.96 -3.63
CA LYS A 254 20.54 10.95 -2.71
C LYS A 254 19.09 10.63 -3.06
N GLU A 255 18.28 11.62 -3.40
CA GLU A 255 16.88 11.43 -3.78
C GLU A 255 16.75 10.66 -5.10
N LYS A 256 17.58 10.99 -6.09
CA LYS A 256 17.68 10.22 -7.35
C LYS A 256 18.08 8.77 -7.10
N ASN A 257 19.10 8.53 -6.26
CA ASN A 257 19.53 7.18 -5.93
C ASN A 257 18.43 6.40 -5.18
N LEU A 258 17.75 7.04 -4.23
CA LEU A 258 16.63 6.43 -3.50
C LEU A 258 15.47 6.08 -4.45
N ARG A 259 15.15 6.97 -5.40
CA ARG A 259 14.11 6.74 -6.41
C ARG A 259 14.48 5.59 -7.33
N ASN A 260 15.73 5.52 -7.79
CA ASN A 260 16.21 4.41 -8.63
C ASN A 260 16.17 3.09 -7.87
N GLN A 261 16.55 3.08 -6.60
CA GLN A 261 16.48 1.90 -5.74
C GLN A 261 15.03 1.44 -5.52
N GLN A 262 14.09 2.37 -5.31
CA GLN A 262 12.66 2.03 -5.24
C GLN A 262 12.09 1.49 -6.56
N ILE A 263 12.56 1.99 -7.71
CA ILE A 263 12.19 1.47 -9.02
C ILE A 263 12.69 0.03 -9.17
N GLN A 264 13.94 -0.22 -8.77
CA GLN A 264 14.57 -1.54 -8.84
C GLN A 264 13.86 -2.55 -7.91
N ASP A 265 13.56 -2.17 -6.66
CA ASP A 265 12.77 -2.99 -5.72
C ASP A 265 11.37 -3.32 -6.26
N LYS A 266 10.72 -2.36 -6.95
CA LYS A 266 9.41 -2.58 -7.58
C LYS A 266 9.52 -3.54 -8.77
N GLN A 267 10.56 -3.41 -9.59
CA GLN A 267 10.83 -4.33 -10.70
C GLN A 267 11.11 -5.74 -10.19
N GLU A 268 11.91 -5.90 -9.13
CA GLU A 268 12.18 -7.20 -8.50
C GLU A 268 10.91 -7.84 -7.92
N LYS A 269 10.07 -7.07 -7.22
CA LYS A 269 8.77 -7.56 -6.72
C LYS A 269 7.82 -7.97 -7.84
N ILE A 270 7.79 -7.22 -8.95
CA ILE A 270 7.01 -7.61 -10.13
C ILE A 270 7.56 -8.91 -10.72
N GLN A 271 8.89 -9.04 -10.84
CA GLN A 271 9.53 -10.24 -11.37
C GLN A 271 9.27 -11.47 -10.48
N GLN A 272 9.31 -11.31 -9.16
CA GLN A 272 8.93 -12.35 -8.21
C GLN A 272 7.48 -12.79 -8.39
N ARG A 273 6.54 -11.85 -8.53
CA ARG A 273 5.13 -12.17 -8.80
C ARG A 273 4.93 -12.88 -10.14
N ILE A 274 5.65 -12.47 -11.19
CA ILE A 274 5.62 -13.15 -12.50
C ILE A 274 6.10 -14.59 -12.33
N ASN A 275 7.18 -14.82 -11.59
CA ASN A 275 7.72 -16.16 -11.35
C ASN A 275 6.80 -17.03 -10.49
N GLU A 276 6.17 -16.48 -9.45
CA GLU A 276 5.16 -17.18 -8.65
C GLU A 276 3.91 -17.53 -9.47
N ASN A 277 3.43 -16.60 -10.31
CA ASN A 277 2.31 -16.86 -11.20
C ASN A 277 2.65 -17.93 -12.25
N LYS A 278 3.87 -17.93 -12.80
CA LYS A 278 4.35 -19.02 -13.67
C LYS A 278 4.37 -20.36 -12.93
N LYS A 279 4.83 -20.40 -11.67
CA LYS A 279 4.80 -21.62 -10.85
C LYS A 279 3.37 -22.11 -10.59
N ARG A 280 2.45 -21.21 -10.20
CA ARG A 280 1.03 -21.52 -9.98
C ARG A 280 0.35 -22.01 -11.27
N LEU A 281 0.64 -21.37 -12.40
CA LEU A 281 0.12 -21.79 -13.70
C LEU A 281 0.61 -23.19 -14.07
N ASN A 282 1.90 -23.48 -13.89
CA ASN A 282 2.44 -24.82 -14.14
C ASN A 282 1.82 -25.89 -13.23
N GLN A 283 1.56 -25.56 -11.97
CA GLN A 283 0.82 -26.44 -11.05
C GLN A 283 -0.60 -26.69 -11.54
N HIS A 284 -1.33 -25.65 -11.96
CA HIS A 284 -2.67 -25.79 -12.52
C HIS A 284 -2.69 -26.65 -13.79
N ILE A 285 -1.74 -26.45 -14.71
CA ILE A 285 -1.61 -27.27 -15.92
C ILE A 285 -1.38 -28.75 -15.57
N MET A 286 -0.51 -29.03 -14.58
CA MET A 286 -0.25 -30.39 -14.10
C MET A 286 -1.48 -31.02 -13.44
N GLU A 287 -2.26 -30.26 -12.67
CA GLU A 287 -3.51 -30.72 -12.05
C GLU A 287 -4.58 -31.00 -13.09
N GLU A 288 -4.71 -30.15 -14.11
CA GLU A 288 -5.65 -30.30 -15.22
C GLU A 288 -5.31 -31.54 -16.08
N GLN A 289 -4.02 -31.79 -16.32
CA GLN A 289 -3.55 -33.03 -16.95
C GLN A 289 -3.93 -34.27 -16.14
N LYS A 290 -3.70 -34.25 -14.81
CA LYS A 290 -4.08 -35.37 -13.92
C LYS A 290 -5.60 -35.61 -13.88
N ILE A 291 -6.40 -34.55 -13.92
CA ILE A 291 -7.87 -34.66 -13.99
C ILE A 291 -8.30 -35.27 -15.32
N ASN A 292 -7.70 -34.86 -16.43
CA ASN A 292 -7.99 -35.42 -17.75
C ASN A 292 -7.58 -36.90 -17.86
N GLU A 293 -6.44 -37.29 -17.28
CA GLU A 293 -6.04 -38.71 -17.18
C GLU A 293 -7.05 -39.53 -16.36
N ARG A 294 -7.52 -39.00 -15.21
CA ARG A 294 -8.56 -39.67 -14.41
C ARG A 294 -9.87 -39.84 -15.19
N LYS A 295 -10.31 -38.82 -15.92
CA LYS A 295 -11.50 -38.90 -16.77
C LYS A 295 -11.34 -39.93 -17.89
N GLN A 296 -10.15 -40.05 -18.49
CA GLN A 296 -9.87 -41.10 -19.48
C GLN A 296 -9.89 -42.50 -18.86
N ILE A 297 -9.31 -42.68 -17.68
CA ILE A 297 -9.33 -43.96 -16.97
C ILE A 297 -10.77 -44.36 -16.61
N GLU A 298 -11.57 -43.42 -16.08
CA GLU A 298 -12.96 -43.66 -15.74
C GLU A 298 -13.81 -43.98 -16.98
N ALA A 299 -13.60 -43.27 -18.09
CA ALA A 299 -14.26 -43.57 -19.36
C ALA A 299 -13.89 -44.98 -19.88
N LYS A 300 -12.61 -45.37 -19.81
CA LYS A 300 -12.16 -46.73 -20.17
C LYS A 300 -12.81 -47.80 -19.27
N SER A 301 -12.86 -47.56 -17.96
CA SER A 301 -13.49 -48.47 -17.00
C SER A 301 -15.00 -48.62 -17.25
N ARG A 302 -15.72 -47.52 -17.54
CA ARG A 302 -17.15 -47.57 -17.91
C ARG A 302 -17.38 -48.33 -19.21
N LEU A 303 -16.50 -48.13 -20.20
CA LEU A 303 -16.59 -48.82 -21.49
C LEU A 303 -16.31 -50.32 -21.34
N GLU A 304 -15.40 -50.70 -20.45
CA GLU A 304 -15.12 -52.09 -20.09
C GLU A 304 -16.29 -52.74 -19.33
N ALA A 305 -16.90 -52.03 -18.39
CA ALA A 305 -18.13 -52.47 -17.70
C ALA A 305 -19.30 -52.66 -18.69
N MET A 306 -19.49 -51.73 -19.63
CA MET A 306 -20.48 -51.86 -20.69
C MET A 306 -20.19 -53.05 -21.62
N LYS A 307 -18.93 -53.31 -21.96
CA LYS A 307 -18.55 -54.51 -22.73
C LYS A 307 -18.90 -55.79 -21.98
N GLN A 308 -18.61 -55.86 -20.68
CA GLN A 308 -18.97 -57.00 -19.84
C GLN A 308 -20.49 -57.17 -19.72
N GLU A 309 -21.25 -56.07 -19.61
CA GLU A 309 -22.71 -56.08 -19.59
C GLU A 309 -23.30 -56.57 -20.93
N ILE A 310 -22.77 -56.10 -22.06
CA ILE A 310 -23.13 -56.57 -23.40
C ILE A 310 -22.80 -58.06 -23.55
N GLU A 311 -21.65 -58.52 -23.07
CA GLU A 311 -21.25 -59.92 -23.12
C GLU A 311 -22.15 -60.81 -22.26
N PHE A 312 -22.52 -60.33 -21.06
CA PHE A 312 -23.50 -60.98 -20.19
C PHE A 312 -24.89 -61.04 -20.83
N MET A 313 -25.34 -59.94 -21.43
CA MET A 313 -26.62 -59.86 -22.17
C MET A 313 -26.62 -60.77 -23.40
N ASN A 314 -25.49 -60.90 -24.09
CA ASN A 314 -25.33 -61.83 -25.21
C ASN A 314 -25.31 -63.29 -24.74
N LYS A 315 -24.65 -63.60 -23.62
CA LYS A 315 -24.74 -64.93 -22.97
C LYS A 315 -26.18 -65.25 -22.54
N GLN A 316 -26.92 -64.28 -22.00
CA GLN A 316 -28.34 -64.41 -21.67
C GLN A 316 -29.21 -64.63 -22.91
N LYS A 317 -28.99 -63.87 -24.00
CA LYS A 317 -29.69 -64.04 -25.28
C LYS A 317 -29.39 -65.41 -25.89
N LYS A 318 -28.14 -65.87 -25.86
CA LYS A 318 -27.74 -67.20 -26.33
C LYS A 318 -28.40 -68.31 -25.51
N LYS A 319 -28.42 -68.20 -24.18
CA LYS A 319 -29.17 -69.12 -23.30
C LYS A 319 -30.67 -69.11 -23.57
N LYS A 320 -31.27 -67.94 -23.85
CA LYS A 320 -32.68 -67.82 -24.25
C LYS A 320 -32.94 -68.43 -25.63
N LEU A 321 -32.00 -68.31 -26.56
CA LEU A 321 -32.08 -68.89 -27.90
C LEU A 321 -31.95 -70.43 -27.84
N GLU A 322 -30.99 -70.95 -27.06
CA GLU A 322 -30.84 -72.39 -26.80
C GLU A 322 -32.05 -72.97 -26.07
N LYS A 323 -32.61 -72.25 -25.09
CA LYS A 323 -33.90 -72.62 -24.47
C LYS A 323 -35.05 -72.62 -25.49
N LYS A 324 -35.10 -71.64 -26.41
CA LYS A 324 -36.11 -71.59 -27.48
C LYS A 324 -35.93 -72.71 -28.52
N LEU A 325 -34.71 -73.10 -28.84
CA LEU A 325 -34.41 -74.20 -29.77
C LEU A 325 -34.76 -75.56 -29.13
N LYS A 326 -34.37 -75.77 -27.87
CA LYS A 326 -34.82 -76.93 -27.07
C LYS A 326 -36.33 -76.95 -26.89
N GLN A 327 -36.97 -75.80 -26.66
CA GLN A 327 -38.42 -75.69 -26.65
C GLN A 327 -39.03 -76.00 -28.01
N LYS A 328 -38.46 -75.58 -29.15
CA LYS A 328 -39.00 -75.94 -30.48
C LYS A 328 -38.90 -77.44 -30.76
N GLU A 329 -37.84 -78.11 -30.31
CA GLU A 329 -37.71 -79.57 -30.39
C GLU A 329 -38.72 -80.29 -29.48
N ILE A 330 -38.90 -79.78 -28.25
CA ILE A 330 -39.93 -80.26 -27.32
C ILE A 330 -41.32 -79.98 -27.88
N TYR A 331 -41.59 -78.82 -28.46
CA TYR A 331 -42.87 -78.46 -29.08
C TYR A 331 -43.15 -79.28 -30.34
N LYS A 332 -42.13 -79.77 -31.05
CA LYS A 332 -42.33 -80.67 -32.19
C LYS A 332 -42.76 -82.07 -31.70
N LYS A 333 -42.07 -82.61 -30.68
CA LYS A 333 -42.45 -83.87 -30.02
C LYS A 333 -43.77 -83.78 -29.25
N VAL A 334 -44.04 -82.64 -28.63
CA VAL A 334 -45.28 -82.33 -27.91
C VAL A 334 -46.41 -82.03 -28.88
N ASN A 335 -46.18 -81.46 -30.08
CA ASN A 335 -47.24 -81.35 -31.09
C ASN A 335 -47.61 -82.71 -31.68
N GLU A 336 -46.64 -83.60 -31.92
CA GLU A 336 -46.92 -84.99 -32.32
C GLU A 336 -47.70 -85.73 -31.22
N GLN A 337 -47.33 -85.55 -29.94
CA GLN A 337 -48.11 -86.07 -28.81
C GLN A 337 -49.47 -85.37 -28.63
N ILE A 338 -49.61 -84.07 -28.92
CA ILE A 338 -50.86 -83.31 -28.82
C ILE A 338 -51.80 -83.66 -29.96
N GLU A 339 -51.33 -84.02 -31.16
CA GLU A 339 -52.20 -84.53 -32.22
C GLU A 339 -52.76 -85.92 -31.87
N GLU A 340 -51.94 -86.76 -31.24
CA GLU A 340 -52.34 -88.08 -30.75
C GLU A 340 -53.25 -87.99 -29.51
N GLU A 341 -52.96 -87.10 -28.56
CA GLU A 341 -53.81 -86.75 -27.42
C GLU A 341 -55.08 -86.03 -27.86
N LYS A 342 -55.09 -85.18 -28.89
CA LYS A 342 -56.33 -84.57 -29.41
C LYS A 342 -57.23 -85.61 -30.07
N ARG A 343 -56.65 -86.62 -30.73
CA ARG A 343 -57.38 -87.77 -31.26
C ARG A 343 -57.97 -88.62 -30.14
N GLN A 344 -57.22 -88.88 -29.08
CA GLN A 344 -57.71 -89.57 -27.88
C GLN A 344 -58.73 -88.72 -27.09
N GLN A 345 -58.53 -87.42 -26.94
CA GLN A 345 -59.47 -86.49 -26.31
C GLN A 345 -60.74 -86.29 -27.12
N LEU A 346 -60.73 -86.45 -28.44
CA LEU A 346 -61.96 -86.48 -29.24
C LEU A 346 -62.75 -87.76 -28.97
N ILE A 347 -62.07 -88.90 -28.86
CA ILE A 347 -62.68 -90.19 -28.50
C ILE A 347 -63.22 -90.15 -27.05
N GLU A 348 -62.47 -89.58 -26.11
CA GLU A 348 -62.90 -89.37 -24.73
C GLU A 348 -63.99 -88.30 -24.61
N LYS A 349 -64.03 -87.27 -25.47
CA LYS A 349 -65.14 -86.30 -25.50
C LYS A 349 -66.42 -86.92 -26.06
N PHE A 350 -66.33 -87.85 -27.00
CA PHE A 350 -67.49 -88.63 -27.43
C PHE A 350 -67.99 -89.54 -26.30
N LYS A 351 -67.10 -90.24 -25.59
CA LYS A 351 -67.45 -90.99 -24.38
C LYS A 351 -67.99 -90.11 -23.25
N ALA A 352 -67.44 -88.92 -23.03
CA ALA A 352 -67.90 -87.98 -22.00
C ALA A 352 -69.22 -87.29 -22.37
N ILE A 353 -69.61 -87.28 -23.65
CA ILE A 353 -70.95 -86.87 -24.10
C ILE A 353 -71.96 -88.00 -23.84
N GLU A 354 -71.58 -89.26 -24.07
CA GLU A 354 -72.37 -90.44 -23.67
C GLU A 354 -72.52 -90.53 -22.14
N GLU A 355 -71.42 -90.38 -21.39
CA GLU A 355 -71.42 -90.33 -19.92
C GLU A 355 -72.13 -89.09 -19.38
N LYS A 356 -72.12 -87.92 -20.04
CA LYS A 356 -72.95 -86.77 -19.63
C LYS A 356 -74.44 -87.00 -19.87
N GLN A 357 -74.80 -87.81 -20.86
CA GLN A 357 -76.19 -88.25 -21.04
C GLN A 357 -76.59 -89.28 -19.98
N GLU A 358 -75.70 -90.20 -19.61
CA GLU A 358 -75.89 -91.14 -18.49
C GLU A 358 -75.91 -90.45 -17.12
N ILE A 359 -75.02 -89.49 -16.86
CA ILE A 359 -74.97 -88.68 -15.63
C ILE A 359 -76.20 -87.77 -15.52
N ASN A 360 -76.72 -87.22 -16.62
CA ASN A 360 -77.99 -86.47 -16.58
C ASN A 360 -79.21 -87.39 -16.34
N GLN A 361 -79.13 -88.67 -16.72
CA GLN A 361 -80.12 -89.68 -16.31
C GLN A 361 -79.92 -90.09 -14.83
N LEU A 362 -78.67 -90.16 -14.35
CA LEU A 362 -78.32 -90.47 -12.96
C LEU A 362 -78.72 -89.33 -12.01
N TYR A 363 -78.56 -88.06 -12.40
CA TYR A 363 -79.00 -86.89 -11.63
C TYR A 363 -80.53 -86.83 -11.44
N LYS A 364 -81.31 -87.45 -12.34
CA LYS A 364 -82.76 -87.64 -12.18
C LYS A 364 -83.12 -88.78 -11.21
N GLN A 365 -82.18 -89.67 -10.92
CA GLN A 365 -82.35 -90.85 -10.08
C GLN A 365 -81.60 -90.74 -8.74
N MET A 366 -80.72 -89.74 -8.58
CA MET A 366 -79.94 -89.51 -7.37
C MET A 366 -80.82 -89.06 -6.20
N ASN A 367 -80.55 -89.68 -5.06
CA ASN A 367 -81.20 -89.43 -3.80
C ASN A 367 -80.69 -88.09 -3.24
N LEU A 368 -81.47 -87.47 -2.35
CA LEU A 368 -81.13 -86.16 -1.77
C LEU A 368 -79.75 -86.11 -1.09
N GLN A 369 -79.28 -87.26 -0.58
CA GLN A 369 -78.06 -87.42 0.18
C GLN A 369 -76.79 -87.27 -0.68
N ASP A 370 -76.79 -87.86 -1.87
CA ASP A 370 -75.63 -87.80 -2.79
C ASP A 370 -75.49 -86.42 -3.44
N GLN A 371 -76.60 -85.67 -3.59
CA GLN A 371 -76.55 -84.26 -4.02
C GLN A 371 -75.96 -83.34 -2.93
N GLN A 372 -76.11 -83.69 -1.66
CA GLN A 372 -75.52 -82.93 -0.55
C GLN A 372 -74.01 -83.16 -0.48
N GLU A 373 -73.52 -84.40 -0.60
CA GLU A 373 -72.08 -84.67 -0.62
C GLU A 373 -71.34 -83.94 -1.76
N LEU A 374 -71.95 -83.86 -2.94
CA LEU A 374 -71.32 -83.15 -4.07
C LEU A 374 -71.27 -81.63 -3.85
N ARG A 375 -72.28 -81.05 -3.17
CA ARG A 375 -72.25 -79.63 -2.79
C ARG A 375 -71.15 -79.36 -1.78
N GLU A 376 -70.99 -80.22 -0.78
CA GLU A 376 -69.92 -80.12 0.21
C GLU A 376 -68.53 -80.18 -0.43
N GLN A 377 -68.29 -81.10 -1.37
CA GLN A 377 -67.01 -81.18 -2.08
C GLN A 377 -66.72 -79.92 -2.92
N THR A 378 -67.74 -79.38 -3.57
CA THR A 378 -67.62 -78.14 -4.36
C THR A 378 -67.32 -76.94 -3.46
N GLU A 379 -67.94 -76.89 -2.29
CA GLU A 379 -67.72 -75.84 -1.30
C GLU A 379 -66.32 -75.93 -0.66
N ILE A 380 -65.83 -77.14 -0.36
CA ILE A 380 -64.45 -77.39 0.08
C ILE A 380 -63.44 -76.92 -0.97
N ALA A 381 -63.66 -77.23 -2.25
CA ALA A 381 -62.78 -76.79 -3.34
C ALA A 381 -62.76 -75.26 -3.49
N ARG A 382 -63.93 -74.61 -3.37
CA ARG A 382 -64.06 -73.15 -3.40
C ARG A 382 -63.33 -72.49 -2.23
N MET A 383 -63.47 -73.04 -1.03
CA MET A 383 -62.77 -72.55 0.16
C MET A 383 -61.25 -72.69 0.05
N LYS A 384 -60.75 -73.77 -0.58
CA LYS A 384 -59.32 -73.98 -0.82
C LYS A 384 -58.73 -72.92 -1.76
N ILE A 385 -59.44 -72.55 -2.82
CA ILE A 385 -59.01 -71.51 -3.77
C ILE A 385 -59.04 -70.12 -3.11
N LEU A 386 -60.06 -69.83 -2.29
CA LEU A 386 -60.13 -68.57 -1.56
C LEU A 386 -58.92 -68.40 -0.63
N ARG A 387 -58.59 -69.43 0.17
CA ARG A 387 -57.42 -69.40 1.08
C ARG A 387 -56.10 -69.12 0.35
N GLN A 388 -55.87 -69.77 -0.80
CA GLN A 388 -54.66 -69.54 -1.60
C GLN A 388 -54.57 -68.12 -2.18
N THR A 389 -55.73 -67.50 -2.42
CA THR A 389 -55.80 -66.12 -2.94
C THR A 389 -55.52 -65.12 -1.82
N ASP A 390 -56.06 -65.37 -0.62
CA ASP A 390 -55.80 -64.56 0.58
C ASP A 390 -54.33 -64.61 1.00
N GLU A 391 -53.68 -65.79 0.98
CA GLU A 391 -52.25 -65.92 1.25
C GLU A 391 -51.39 -65.06 0.31
N LYS A 392 -51.71 -65.06 -1.00
CA LYS A 392 -51.00 -64.22 -1.99
C LYS A 392 -51.24 -62.72 -1.79
N LEU A 393 -52.43 -62.34 -1.32
CA LEU A 393 -52.76 -60.94 -0.98
C LEU A 393 -52.00 -60.47 0.25
N ILE A 394 -51.88 -61.32 1.28
CA ILE A 394 -51.10 -61.05 2.49
C ILE A 394 -49.62 -60.88 2.12
N GLU A 395 -49.04 -61.78 1.32
CA GLU A 395 -47.64 -61.67 0.88
C GLU A 395 -47.36 -60.37 0.11
N LYS A 396 -48.27 -59.96 -0.78
CA LYS A 396 -48.14 -58.69 -1.51
C LYS A 396 -48.21 -57.49 -0.57
N THR A 397 -49.09 -57.53 0.43
CA THR A 397 -49.25 -56.46 1.41
C THR A 397 -48.00 -56.30 2.28
N ILE A 398 -47.41 -57.40 2.76
CA ILE A 398 -46.14 -57.39 3.50
C ILE A 398 -45.01 -56.80 2.65
N LYS A 399 -44.92 -57.17 1.36
CA LYS A 399 -43.92 -56.61 0.43
C LYS A 399 -44.06 -55.10 0.24
N ILE A 400 -45.28 -54.59 0.15
CA ILE A 400 -45.54 -53.14 0.04
C ILE A 400 -45.12 -52.43 1.32
N GLN A 401 -45.49 -52.95 2.49
CA GLN A 401 -45.13 -52.38 3.79
C GLN A 401 -43.60 -52.31 4.00
N LEU A 402 -42.86 -53.37 3.63
CA LEU A 402 -41.39 -53.37 3.71
C LEU A 402 -40.77 -52.33 2.77
N ARG A 403 -41.32 -52.14 1.57
CA ARG A 403 -40.86 -51.12 0.63
C ARG A 403 -41.08 -49.70 1.16
N MET A 404 -42.23 -49.44 1.77
CA MET A 404 -42.55 -48.14 2.37
C MET A 404 -41.60 -47.83 3.53
N LYS A 405 -41.36 -48.79 4.45
CA LYS A 405 -40.40 -48.62 5.55
C LYS A 405 -38.98 -48.30 5.05
N ALA A 406 -38.51 -48.99 4.01
CA ALA A 406 -37.19 -48.72 3.43
C ALA A 406 -37.09 -47.34 2.75
N GLN A 407 -38.18 -46.82 2.18
CA GLN A 407 -38.21 -45.47 1.63
C GLN A 407 -38.25 -44.40 2.72
N GLU A 408 -38.99 -44.62 3.80
CA GLU A 408 -39.02 -43.73 4.97
C GLU A 408 -37.66 -43.64 5.66
N GLU A 409 -36.94 -44.75 5.82
CA GLU A 409 -35.57 -44.73 6.38
C GLU A 409 -34.59 -43.96 5.49
N LYS A 410 -34.66 -44.13 4.16
CA LYS A 410 -33.84 -43.34 3.23
C LYS A 410 -34.15 -41.84 3.31
N ALA A 411 -35.42 -41.47 3.43
CA ALA A 411 -35.81 -40.07 3.59
C ALA A 411 -35.27 -39.47 4.90
N LYS A 412 -35.31 -40.23 6.01
CA LYS A 412 -34.74 -39.81 7.31
C LYS A 412 -33.22 -39.62 7.24
N GLN A 413 -32.49 -40.52 6.55
CA GLN A 413 -31.05 -40.40 6.37
C GLN A 413 -30.67 -39.14 5.58
N ILE A 414 -31.40 -38.84 4.50
CA ILE A 414 -31.18 -37.63 3.69
C ILE A 414 -31.44 -36.36 4.52
N LEU A 415 -32.52 -36.31 5.28
CA LEU A 415 -32.83 -35.18 6.16
C LEU A 415 -31.75 -34.97 7.23
N HIS A 416 -31.30 -36.03 7.88
CA HIS A 416 -30.21 -35.96 8.87
C HIS A 416 -28.90 -35.46 8.24
N GLN A 417 -28.59 -35.86 7.00
CA GLN A 417 -27.41 -35.39 6.30
C GLN A 417 -27.49 -33.89 5.93
N PHE A 418 -28.66 -33.40 5.52
CA PHE A 418 -28.89 -31.97 5.33
C PHE A 418 -28.73 -31.17 6.64
N GLU A 419 -29.18 -31.69 7.77
CA GLU A 419 -29.00 -31.05 9.07
C GLU A 419 -27.53 -30.97 9.50
N ILE A 420 -26.72 -32.00 9.21
CA ILE A 420 -25.28 -31.98 9.45
C ILE A 420 -24.62 -30.91 8.58
N GLU A 421 -24.90 -30.90 7.28
CA GLU A 421 -24.32 -29.91 6.36
C GLU A 421 -24.69 -28.46 6.74
N GLU A 422 -25.91 -28.24 7.23
CA GLU A 422 -26.33 -26.91 7.69
C GLU A 422 -25.60 -26.49 8.97
N LYS A 423 -25.39 -27.43 9.91
CA LYS A 423 -24.60 -27.19 11.13
C LYS A 423 -23.12 -26.93 10.79
N GLU A 424 -22.52 -27.68 9.88
CA GLU A 424 -21.15 -27.47 9.41
C GLU A 424 -20.97 -26.09 8.77
N LYS A 425 -21.90 -25.68 7.88
CA LYS A 425 -21.89 -24.34 7.29
C LYS A 425 -22.02 -23.22 8.33
N LYS A 426 -22.82 -23.43 9.38
CA LYS A 426 -22.94 -22.49 10.50
C LYS A 426 -21.63 -22.42 11.30
N PHE A 427 -20.99 -23.55 11.58
CA PHE A 427 -19.69 -23.61 12.25
C PHE A 427 -18.58 -22.95 11.43
N GLU A 428 -18.50 -23.21 10.13
CA GLU A 428 -17.51 -22.60 9.25
C GLU A 428 -17.66 -21.07 9.20
N ASN A 429 -18.90 -20.56 9.16
CA ASN A 429 -19.17 -19.12 9.24
C ASN A 429 -18.78 -18.51 10.60
N ILE A 430 -18.93 -19.25 11.70
CA ILE A 430 -18.49 -18.78 13.04
C ILE A 430 -16.96 -18.72 13.09
N ILE A 431 -16.26 -19.76 12.64
CA ILE A 431 -14.79 -19.79 12.57
C ILE A 431 -14.27 -18.64 11.71
N ARG A 432 -14.86 -18.42 10.53
CA ARG A 432 -14.48 -17.30 9.66
C ARG A 432 -14.68 -15.93 10.33
N LYS A 433 -15.72 -15.75 11.15
CA LYS A 433 -15.93 -14.50 11.91
C LYS A 433 -14.88 -14.33 13.01
N ILE A 434 -14.56 -15.39 13.74
CA ILE A 434 -13.51 -15.38 14.77
C ILE A 434 -12.15 -15.03 14.14
N ASP A 435 -11.80 -15.66 13.01
CA ASP A 435 -10.55 -15.37 12.29
C ASP A 435 -10.47 -13.90 11.82
N GLN A 436 -11.61 -13.33 11.40
CA GLN A 436 -11.68 -11.92 10.99
C GLN A 436 -11.50 -10.96 12.18
N GLU A 437 -12.12 -11.28 13.33
CA GLU A 437 -11.98 -10.51 14.56
C GLU A 437 -10.56 -10.60 15.13
N GLU A 438 -9.95 -11.79 15.17
CA GLU A 438 -8.57 -11.97 15.62
C GLU A 438 -7.58 -11.23 14.72
N ASN A 439 -7.74 -11.31 13.40
CA ASN A 439 -6.90 -10.56 12.46
C ASN A 439 -7.05 -9.05 12.63
N TYR A 440 -8.26 -8.56 12.91
CA TYR A 440 -8.49 -7.15 13.21
C TYR A 440 -7.78 -6.73 14.50
N ILE A 441 -7.87 -7.53 15.57
CA ILE A 441 -7.19 -7.29 16.85
C ILE A 441 -5.67 -7.29 16.68
N ILE A 442 -5.11 -8.24 15.93
CA ILE A 442 -3.67 -8.31 15.63
C ILE A 442 -3.21 -7.07 14.88
N GLN A 443 -3.96 -6.63 13.86
CA GLN A 443 -3.64 -5.39 13.13
C GLN A 443 -3.73 -4.16 14.01
N GLN A 444 -4.69 -4.10 14.92
CA GLN A 444 -4.84 -2.99 15.86
C GLN A 444 -3.66 -2.92 16.84
N ARG A 445 -3.26 -4.06 17.42
CA ARG A 445 -2.08 -4.15 18.29
C ARG A 445 -0.80 -3.73 17.56
N LYS A 446 -0.62 -4.12 16.29
CA LYS A 446 0.52 -3.67 15.46
C LYS A 446 0.53 -2.15 15.30
N ARG A 447 -0.63 -1.54 15.00
CA ARG A 447 -0.77 -0.08 14.89
C ARG A 447 -0.47 0.62 16.21
N ASP A 448 -0.89 0.05 17.34
CA ASP A 448 -0.65 0.65 18.66
C ASP A 448 0.83 0.59 19.06
N VAL A 449 1.52 -0.53 18.79
CA VAL A 449 2.98 -0.65 18.96
C VAL A 449 3.74 0.34 18.07
N GLU A 450 3.31 0.51 16.81
CA GLU A 450 3.93 1.45 15.87
C GLU A 450 3.73 2.91 16.31
N LYS A 451 2.52 3.26 16.79
CA LYS A 451 2.25 4.57 17.40
C LYS A 451 3.11 4.82 18.64
N GLU A 452 3.25 3.83 19.52
CA GLU A 452 4.07 3.96 20.74
C GLU A 452 5.55 4.14 20.39
N PHE A 453 6.05 3.40 19.39
CA PHE A 453 7.41 3.54 18.88
C PHE A 453 7.67 4.94 18.30
N ILE A 454 6.74 5.46 17.49
CA ILE A 454 6.82 6.81 16.92
C ILE A 454 6.80 7.86 18.04
N MET A 455 5.89 7.73 19.01
CA MET A 455 5.82 8.62 20.18
C MET A 455 7.11 8.63 20.99
N LYS A 456 7.70 7.46 21.26
CA LYS A 456 9.01 7.34 21.93
C LYS A 456 10.12 8.03 21.12
N LYS A 457 10.15 7.86 19.80
CA LYS A 457 11.11 8.56 18.91
C LYS A 457 10.93 10.08 18.95
N ILE A 458 9.69 10.58 18.93
CA ILE A 458 9.39 12.01 19.03
C ILE A 458 9.88 12.56 20.38
N GLN A 459 9.61 11.86 21.48
CA GLN A 459 10.09 12.25 22.81
C GLN A 459 11.62 12.25 22.91
N GLN A 460 12.31 11.25 22.33
CA GLN A 460 13.78 11.23 22.27
C GLN A 460 14.34 12.41 21.46
N LYS A 461 13.75 12.73 20.31
CA LYS A 461 14.14 13.92 19.52
C LYS A 461 13.92 15.22 20.29
N LYS A 462 12.81 15.32 21.03
CA LYS A 462 12.51 16.49 21.86
C LYS A 462 13.55 16.65 22.98
N LYS A 463 13.86 15.57 23.72
CA LYS A 463 14.92 15.58 24.75
C LYS A 463 16.29 15.98 24.19
N LYS A 464 16.68 15.41 23.04
CA LYS A 464 17.94 15.75 22.38
C LYS A 464 17.99 17.21 21.93
N ASN A 465 16.86 17.75 21.45
CA ASN A 465 16.76 19.15 21.07
C ASN A 465 16.87 20.08 22.31
N ASP A 466 16.22 19.73 23.41
CA ASP A 466 16.30 20.48 24.67
C ASP A 466 17.73 20.47 25.24
N GLU A 467 18.45 19.35 25.14
CA GLU A 467 19.88 19.26 25.49
C GLU A 467 20.76 20.14 24.60
N LEU A 468 20.52 20.14 23.28
CA LEU A 468 21.25 21.00 22.34
C LEU A 468 20.99 22.49 22.61
N ILE A 469 19.76 22.87 22.96
CA ILE A 469 19.41 24.23 23.36
C ILE A 469 20.19 24.62 24.63
N LYS A 470 20.23 23.73 25.64
CA LYS A 470 21.02 23.97 26.87
C LYS A 470 22.52 24.09 26.58
N GLN A 471 23.08 23.24 25.74
CA GLN A 471 24.49 23.33 25.34
C GLN A 471 24.78 24.64 24.59
N LYS A 472 23.90 25.05 23.68
CA LYS A 472 24.04 26.32 22.96
C LYS A 472 24.00 27.52 23.91
N GLN A 473 23.08 27.53 24.87
CA GLN A 473 23.01 28.57 25.91
C GLN A 473 24.27 28.59 26.79
N GLN A 474 24.81 27.43 27.16
CA GLN A 474 26.09 27.33 27.88
C GLN A 474 27.27 27.86 27.06
N ILE A 475 27.34 27.56 25.77
CA ILE A 475 28.38 28.07 24.86
C ILE A 475 28.28 29.60 24.73
N GLU A 476 27.07 30.14 24.59
CA GLU A 476 26.85 31.60 24.56
C GLU A 476 27.28 32.26 25.88
N GLN A 477 26.90 31.69 27.02
CA GLN A 477 27.32 32.21 28.34
C GLN A 477 28.84 32.13 28.53
N ASN A 478 29.47 31.04 28.11
CA ASN A 478 30.93 30.90 28.16
C ASN A 478 31.63 31.86 27.18
N GLY A 479 31.03 32.11 26.00
CA GLY A 479 31.49 33.13 25.06
C GLY A 479 31.45 34.54 25.66
N ILE A 480 30.38 34.88 26.39
CA ILE A 480 30.24 36.16 27.11
C ILE A 480 31.28 36.26 28.24
N LYS A 481 31.46 35.20 29.04
CA LYS A 481 32.49 35.15 30.10
C LYS A 481 33.90 35.31 29.53
N ASN A 482 34.23 34.62 28.44
CA ASN A 482 35.54 34.72 27.79
C ASN A 482 35.79 36.10 27.17
N ARG A 483 34.78 36.75 26.58
CA ARG A 483 34.90 38.14 26.12
C ARG A 483 35.18 39.08 27.28
N LYS A 484 34.50 38.90 28.42
CA LYS A 484 34.71 39.71 29.63
C LYS A 484 36.13 39.51 30.20
N ILE A 485 36.61 38.27 30.27
CA ILE A 485 37.98 37.93 30.71
C ILE A 485 39.02 38.54 29.76
N ASN A 486 38.83 38.41 28.43
CA ASN A 486 39.74 39.00 27.45
C ASN A 486 39.75 40.53 27.50
N LEU A 487 38.61 41.17 27.76
CA LEU A 487 38.53 42.61 28.01
C LEU A 487 39.30 43.03 29.28
N MET A 488 39.21 42.25 30.36
CA MET A 488 39.98 42.52 31.59
C MET A 488 41.48 42.31 31.36
N LYS A 489 41.89 41.19 30.74
CA LYS A 489 43.30 40.94 30.38
C LYS A 489 43.86 42.01 29.43
N LYS A 490 43.06 42.51 28.49
CA LYS A 490 43.46 43.60 27.59
C LYS A 490 43.63 44.91 28.35
N LYS A 491 42.79 45.20 29.35
CA LYS A 491 42.97 46.35 30.25
C LYS A 491 44.20 46.20 31.14
N GLU A 492 44.43 45.03 31.73
CA GLU A 492 45.64 44.73 32.51
C GLU A 492 46.91 44.83 31.67
N MET A 493 46.92 44.30 30.44
CA MET A 493 48.04 44.48 29.52
C MET A 493 48.24 45.94 29.15
N LYS A 494 47.17 46.73 29.00
CA LYS A 494 47.31 48.17 28.71
C LYS A 494 47.93 48.92 29.88
N ILE A 495 47.54 48.58 31.11
CA ILE A 495 48.13 49.14 32.35
C ILE A 495 49.60 48.70 32.47
N LYS A 496 49.89 47.40 32.29
CA LYS A 496 51.26 46.88 32.31
C LYS A 496 52.14 47.47 31.22
N PHE A 497 51.61 47.69 30.02
CA PHE A 497 52.32 48.32 28.91
C PHE A 497 52.56 49.81 29.15
N GLU A 498 51.61 50.54 29.75
CA GLU A 498 51.83 51.92 30.20
C GLU A 498 52.86 52.01 31.34
N ASP A 499 52.87 51.04 32.26
CA ASP A 499 53.86 50.94 33.33
C ASP A 499 55.25 50.49 32.84
N GLU A 500 55.31 49.58 31.86
CA GLU A 500 56.54 49.15 31.17
C GLU A 500 57.11 50.27 30.29
N MET A 501 56.29 50.99 29.53
CA MET A 501 56.71 52.18 28.78
C MET A 501 57.21 53.31 29.71
N LYS A 502 56.58 53.50 30.87
CA LYS A 502 57.06 54.43 31.91
C LYS A 502 58.38 53.97 32.56
N LYS A 503 58.65 52.66 32.59
CA LYS A 503 59.92 52.09 33.06
C LYS A 503 61.00 52.11 31.97
N GLU A 504 60.66 51.86 30.71
CA GLU A 504 61.58 51.95 29.56
C GLU A 504 62.03 53.39 29.27
N PHE A 505 61.17 54.40 29.52
CA PHE A 505 61.59 55.80 29.48
C PHE A 505 62.61 56.19 30.57
N LYS A 506 62.83 55.32 31.57
CA LYS A 506 63.82 55.50 32.64
C LYS A 506 65.08 54.64 32.51
N ASN A 507 65.10 53.61 31.66
CA ASN A 507 66.16 52.59 31.67
C ASN A 507 66.90 52.38 30.33
N ASN A 508 66.90 53.34 29.41
CA ASN A 508 67.68 53.27 28.16
C ASN A 508 69.17 53.68 28.30
N ILE A 509 69.81 53.25 29.39
CA ILE A 509 71.26 53.12 29.49
C ILE A 509 71.54 51.69 29.98
N GLU A 510 72.34 50.96 29.20
CA GLU A 510 73.01 49.67 29.48
C GLU A 510 72.37 48.33 29.03
N ASN A 511 73.09 47.76 28.05
CA ASN A 511 73.53 46.36 27.93
C ASN A 511 72.66 45.31 27.21
N GLN A 512 72.99 45.17 25.92
CA GLN A 512 73.56 43.98 25.25
C GLN A 512 73.58 42.60 25.96
N TYR A 513 73.12 41.60 25.17
CA TYR A 513 73.46 40.16 25.10
C TYR A 513 73.12 39.21 26.28
N ASN A 514 72.20 38.24 26.07
CA ASN A 514 72.57 36.86 25.67
C ASN A 514 71.37 35.87 25.49
N GLN A 515 71.50 35.07 24.42
CA GLN A 515 71.07 33.68 24.11
C GLN A 515 70.00 32.94 24.95
N ASN A 516 69.03 32.29 24.27
CA ASN A 516 69.09 30.83 24.04
C ASN A 516 68.05 30.24 23.05
N GLN A 517 68.61 29.50 22.09
CA GLN A 517 68.23 28.28 21.36
C GLN A 517 66.75 27.86 21.11
N VAL A 518 66.52 27.61 19.82
CA VAL A 518 65.36 26.98 19.17
C VAL A 518 65.60 25.47 19.02
N PRO A 519 64.63 24.58 19.29
CA PRO A 519 64.66 23.20 18.79
C PRO A 519 63.69 23.04 17.60
N LYS A 520 64.16 23.29 16.37
CA LYS A 520 63.39 23.10 15.11
C LYS A 520 63.43 21.67 14.55
N LEU A 521 64.13 20.75 15.19
CA LEU A 521 64.34 19.38 14.71
C LEU A 521 63.29 18.34 15.20
N ASN A 522 62.41 18.69 16.13
CA ASN A 522 61.43 17.75 16.73
C ASN A 522 60.00 17.88 16.17
N ILE A 523 59.75 18.86 15.28
CA ILE A 523 58.42 19.09 14.68
C ILE A 523 58.28 18.31 13.37
N GLN A 524 59.31 18.30 12.52
CA GLN A 524 59.28 17.55 11.25
C GLN A 524 59.16 16.03 11.46
N SER A 525 59.90 15.45 12.41
CA SER A 525 59.80 14.00 12.67
C SER A 525 58.44 13.56 13.24
N LYS A 526 57.75 14.45 13.96
CA LYS A 526 56.40 14.19 14.50
C LYS A 526 55.32 14.34 13.42
N GLU A 527 55.49 15.26 12.49
CA GLU A 527 54.58 15.40 11.36
C GLU A 527 54.66 14.20 10.40
N GLU A 528 55.87 13.68 10.17
CA GLU A 528 56.09 12.44 9.41
C GLU A 528 55.45 11.22 10.09
N GLN A 529 55.66 11.04 11.40
CA GLN A 529 55.01 9.96 12.17
C GLN A 529 53.47 10.01 12.11
N ILE A 530 52.88 11.21 12.23
CA ILE A 530 51.42 11.36 12.14
C ILE A 530 50.90 11.03 10.73
N ASN A 531 51.64 11.38 9.69
CA ASN A 531 51.26 11.06 8.32
C ASN A 531 51.35 9.55 8.05
N GLU A 532 52.38 8.86 8.55
CA GLU A 532 52.51 7.40 8.47
C GLU A 532 51.37 6.69 9.21
N GLU A 533 51.08 7.08 10.45
CA GLU A 533 49.98 6.49 11.24
C GLU A 533 48.61 6.70 10.57
N LYS A 534 48.37 7.89 9.98
CA LYS A 534 47.14 8.13 9.21
C LYS A 534 47.04 7.26 7.97
N MET A 535 48.17 6.98 7.32
CA MET A 535 48.21 6.11 6.14
C MET A 535 47.94 4.65 6.51
N ILE A 536 48.56 4.16 7.60
CA ILE A 536 48.30 2.83 8.17
C ILE A 536 46.82 2.68 8.53
N LEU A 537 46.26 3.66 9.26
CA LEU A 537 44.86 3.62 9.67
C LEU A 537 43.88 3.61 8.48
N ASN A 538 44.22 4.31 7.40
CA ASN A 538 43.40 4.36 6.19
C ASN A 538 43.47 3.04 5.41
N ASN A 539 44.63 2.38 5.39
CA ASN A 539 44.79 1.06 4.82
C ASN A 539 44.03 0.00 5.63
N GLU A 540 44.11 0.05 6.96
CA GLU A 540 43.34 -0.83 7.85
C GLU A 540 41.82 -0.65 7.68
N MET A 541 41.34 0.60 7.54
CA MET A 541 39.92 0.86 7.26
C MET A 541 39.49 0.32 5.90
N SER A 542 40.32 0.48 4.87
CA SER A 542 40.03 -0.07 3.54
C SER A 542 39.94 -1.60 3.57
N GLN A 543 40.90 -2.27 4.23
CA GLN A 543 40.89 -3.72 4.40
C GLN A 543 39.68 -4.23 5.18
N LEU A 544 39.26 -3.52 6.23
CA LEU A 544 38.06 -3.86 6.99
C LEU A 544 36.78 -3.74 6.13
N LEU A 545 36.71 -2.74 5.26
CA LEU A 545 35.59 -2.55 4.35
C LEU A 545 35.53 -3.65 3.28
N ASP A 546 36.68 -4.06 2.74
CA ASP A 546 36.76 -5.15 1.77
C ASP A 546 36.36 -6.49 2.41
N GLN A 547 36.82 -6.77 3.64
CA GLN A 547 36.43 -7.97 4.38
C GLN A 547 34.93 -7.99 4.72
N GLU A 548 34.33 -6.85 5.06
CA GLU A 548 32.90 -6.78 5.34
C GLU A 548 32.06 -6.96 4.07
N PHE A 549 32.55 -6.49 2.93
CA PHE A 549 31.90 -6.73 1.65
C PHE A 549 31.83 -8.23 1.33
N GLU A 550 32.92 -8.98 1.55
CA GLU A 550 32.93 -10.45 1.37
C GLU A 550 32.02 -11.16 2.37
N ARG A 551 32.03 -10.74 3.65
CA ARG A 551 31.17 -11.32 4.69
C ARG A 551 29.70 -11.07 4.41
N GLU A 552 29.32 -9.88 3.94
CA GLU A 552 27.94 -9.55 3.59
C GLU A 552 27.44 -10.47 2.45
N GLN A 553 28.27 -10.74 1.45
CA GLN A 553 27.92 -11.70 0.39
C GLN A 553 27.71 -13.12 0.93
N GLN A 554 28.57 -13.58 1.85
CA GLN A 554 28.42 -14.88 2.51
C GLN A 554 27.15 -14.94 3.36
N ARG A 555 26.81 -13.89 4.11
CA ARG A 555 25.57 -13.79 4.91
C ARG A 555 24.33 -13.87 4.01
N GLN A 556 24.35 -13.20 2.86
CA GLN A 556 23.24 -13.29 1.90
C GLN A 556 23.09 -14.68 1.31
N GLN A 557 24.18 -15.43 1.11
CA GLN A 557 24.11 -16.81 0.66
C GLN A 557 23.51 -17.72 1.74
N ILE A 558 23.97 -17.59 2.99
CA ILE A 558 23.43 -18.35 4.14
C ILE A 558 21.93 -18.06 4.35
N LEU A 559 21.49 -16.81 4.18
CA LEU A 559 20.06 -16.46 4.27
C LEU A 559 19.21 -17.08 3.14
N LYS A 560 19.79 -17.28 1.94
CA LYS A 560 19.10 -17.95 0.83
C LYS A 560 18.94 -19.45 1.06
N ASP A 561 19.89 -20.05 1.76
CA ASP A 561 19.94 -21.50 2.01
C ASP A 561 19.21 -21.91 3.30
N ALA A 562 18.73 -20.95 4.11
CA ALA A 562 18.01 -21.22 5.36
C ALA A 562 16.59 -21.78 5.11
N ILE A 563 16.28 -22.94 5.70
CA ILE A 563 14.97 -23.61 5.58
C ILE A 563 14.12 -23.28 6.81
N GLY A 564 13.04 -22.52 6.58
CA GLY A 564 12.04 -22.21 7.62
C GLY A 564 12.16 -20.80 8.21
N ALA A 565 11.01 -20.21 8.52
CA ALA A 565 10.90 -18.79 8.93
C ALA A 565 11.60 -18.47 10.26
N GLU A 566 11.64 -19.43 11.19
CA GLU A 566 12.24 -19.24 12.51
C GLU A 566 13.77 -19.20 12.43
N GLN A 567 14.37 -20.08 11.63
CA GLN A 567 15.82 -20.10 11.40
C GLN A 567 16.29 -18.87 10.61
N PHE A 568 15.51 -18.43 9.62
CA PHE A 568 15.77 -17.20 8.88
C PHE A 568 15.78 -15.95 9.79
N ASN A 569 14.76 -15.80 10.64
CA ASN A 569 14.67 -14.64 11.55
C ASN A 569 15.80 -14.63 12.58
N LYS A 570 16.21 -15.80 13.09
CA LYS A 570 17.33 -15.92 14.03
C LYS A 570 18.65 -15.51 13.38
N LEU A 571 18.94 -16.03 12.19
CA LEU A 571 20.14 -15.67 11.41
C LEU A 571 20.14 -14.18 11.05
N GLN A 572 18.98 -13.61 10.71
CA GLN A 572 18.87 -12.19 10.38
C GLN A 572 19.19 -11.29 11.58
N GLU A 573 18.75 -11.65 12.79
CA GLU A 573 19.07 -10.89 14.01
C GLU A 573 20.54 -11.05 14.41
N GLU A 574 21.12 -12.26 14.29
CA GLU A 574 22.55 -12.50 14.50
C GLU A 574 23.41 -11.65 13.54
N PHE A 575 23.06 -11.61 12.26
CA PHE A 575 23.75 -10.78 11.27
C PHE A 575 23.57 -9.28 11.50
N ARG A 576 22.44 -8.83 12.07
CA ARG A 576 22.25 -7.43 12.47
C ARG A 576 23.22 -7.05 13.59
N ILE A 577 23.34 -7.89 14.61
CA ILE A 577 24.24 -7.66 15.74
C ILE A 577 25.71 -7.64 15.28
N GLU A 578 26.10 -8.54 14.37
CA GLU A 578 27.45 -8.53 13.79
C GLU A 578 27.75 -7.26 13.01
N LYS A 579 26.79 -6.76 12.23
CA LYS A 579 26.92 -5.50 11.49
C LYS A 579 27.04 -4.30 12.44
N GLU A 580 26.22 -4.24 13.48
CA GLU A 580 26.31 -3.18 14.50
C GLU A 580 27.71 -3.17 15.16
N LYS A 581 28.29 -4.34 15.45
CA LYS A 581 29.66 -4.45 15.98
C LYS A 581 30.72 -3.95 14.98
N PHE A 582 30.56 -4.26 13.69
CA PHE A 582 31.45 -3.78 12.64
C PHE A 582 31.38 -2.25 12.49
N ASP A 583 30.18 -1.68 12.46
CA ASP A 583 29.98 -0.23 12.34
C ASP A 583 30.65 0.54 13.50
N ILE A 584 30.54 0.02 14.73
CA ILE A 584 31.22 0.58 15.90
C ILE A 584 32.75 0.51 15.74
N MET A 585 33.30 -0.60 15.24
CA MET A 585 34.73 -0.75 15.01
C MET A 585 35.25 0.25 13.97
N LEU A 586 34.50 0.44 12.87
CA LEU A 586 34.84 1.40 11.81
C LEU A 586 34.77 2.86 12.33
N GLU A 587 33.77 3.17 13.16
CA GLU A 587 33.62 4.50 13.75
C GLU A 587 34.77 4.84 14.71
N ASN A 588 35.25 3.87 15.49
CA ASN A 588 36.43 4.04 16.34
C ASN A 588 37.71 4.33 15.52
N LYS A 589 37.92 3.63 14.40
CA LYS A 589 39.04 3.90 13.48
C LYS A 589 38.92 5.30 12.85
N ARG A 590 37.73 5.72 12.42
CA ARG A 590 37.51 7.09 11.93
C ARG A 590 37.83 8.14 12.99
N ARG A 591 37.46 7.88 14.24
CA ARG A 591 37.75 8.79 15.36
C ARG A 591 39.25 8.96 15.59
N GLN A 592 40.00 7.86 15.61
CA GLN A 592 41.46 7.88 15.71
C GLN A 592 42.11 8.67 14.57
N TYR A 593 41.60 8.51 13.33
CA TYR A 593 42.06 9.30 12.18
C TYR A 593 41.83 10.81 12.39
N TYR A 594 40.66 11.19 12.90
CA TYR A 594 40.35 12.59 13.20
C TYR A 594 41.22 13.17 14.32
N GLU A 595 41.52 12.38 15.35
CA GLU A 595 42.41 12.79 16.45
C GLU A 595 43.84 13.04 15.93
N LEU A 596 44.37 12.16 15.07
CA LEU A 596 45.66 12.37 14.39
C LEU A 596 45.64 13.62 13.49
N GLN A 597 44.52 13.88 12.80
CA GLN A 597 44.37 15.09 11.98
C GLN A 597 44.37 16.37 12.84
N GLN A 598 43.77 16.34 14.03
CA GLN A 598 43.80 17.47 14.97
C GLN A 598 45.21 17.70 15.54
N GLN A 599 45.95 16.63 15.85
CA GLN A 599 47.34 16.73 16.30
C GLN A 599 48.25 17.35 15.22
N GLN A 600 48.05 16.99 13.95
CA GLN A 600 48.76 17.61 12.82
C GLN A 600 48.45 19.11 12.71
N LEU A 601 47.18 19.50 12.83
CA LEU A 601 46.76 20.90 12.79
C LEU A 601 47.34 21.73 13.95
N GLN A 602 47.52 21.11 15.12
CA GLN A 602 48.16 21.74 16.28
C GLN A 602 49.67 21.89 16.08
N LEU A 603 50.34 20.88 15.50
CA LEU A 603 51.76 20.98 15.15
C LEU A 603 52.03 22.08 14.12
N ASN A 604 51.14 22.27 13.14
CA ASN A 604 51.27 23.33 12.12
C ASN A 604 51.06 24.76 12.66
N GLN A 605 50.67 24.90 13.93
CA GLN A 605 50.52 26.20 14.61
C GLN A 605 51.75 26.60 15.44
N PHE A 606 52.71 25.68 15.64
CA PHE A 606 54.00 25.91 16.29
C PHE A 606 55.10 26.09 15.23
#